data_AF-A0A920R5C9-F1
#
_entry.id   AF-A0A920R5C9-F1
#
_cell.length_a   1.000
_cell.length_b   1.000
_cell.length_c   1.000
_cell.angle_alpha   90.00
_cell.angle_beta   90.00
_cell.angle_gamma   90.00
#
_symmetry.space_group_name_H-M   'P 1'
#
loop_
_entity.id
_entity.type
_entity.pdbx_description
1 polymer ?
#
loop_
_entity_poly.entity_id
_entity_poly.type
_entity_poly.pdbx_seq_one_letter_code
_entity_poly.pdbx_strand_id
1 'polypeptide(L)'
;MIYHIPGRAAVSITIDTIKELKDRSPNFVGMKHAVNDLGFVSECLAEFPNFKVFVGLEELSFPELAIGAVGLMNAVGNLRPKILADMSQSSLG
;
A
#
# COMPACT_ATOMS: atom_id res chain seq x y z
N MET A 1 -10.95 -0.54 2.07
CA MET A 1 -9.60 -0.21 1.54
C MET A 1 -9.78 0.55 0.23
N ILE A 2 -8.95 1.56 -0.05
CA ILE A 2 -8.95 2.30 -1.32
C ILE A 2 -7.82 1.83 -2.25
N TYR A 3 -7.91 2.05 -3.56
CA TYR A 3 -6.85 1.71 -4.52
C TYR A 3 -6.28 2.97 -5.16
N HIS A 4 -5.01 3.29 -4.84
CA HIS A 4 -4.29 4.43 -5.40
C HIS A 4 -3.54 4.05 -6.69
N ILE A 5 -4.10 4.41 -7.85
CA ILE A 5 -3.48 4.20 -9.18
C ILE A 5 -3.83 5.34 -10.17
N PRO A 6 -3.39 6.59 -9.90
CA PRO A 6 -3.65 7.76 -10.74
C PRO A 6 -3.36 7.54 -12.22
N GLY A 7 -2.30 6.80 -12.58
CA GLY A 7 -1.99 6.48 -13.98
C GLY A 7 -3.09 5.71 -14.74
N ARG A 8 -4.06 5.10 -14.03
CA ARG A 8 -5.24 4.43 -14.62
C ARG A 8 -6.56 5.09 -14.25
N ALA A 9 -6.64 5.66 -13.05
CA ALA A 9 -7.87 6.26 -12.53
C ALA A 9 -8.03 7.75 -12.90
N ALA A 10 -6.95 8.41 -13.34
CA ALA A 10 -6.87 9.86 -13.53
C ALA A 10 -7.22 10.69 -12.27
N VAL A 11 -7.18 10.06 -11.10
CA VAL A 11 -7.49 10.66 -9.79
C VAL A 11 -6.41 10.28 -8.79
N SER A 12 -5.89 11.28 -8.09
CA SER A 12 -4.94 11.10 -6.99
C SER A 12 -5.64 11.11 -5.64
N ILE A 13 -5.09 10.33 -4.70
CA ILE A 13 -5.50 10.29 -3.31
C ILE A 13 -4.46 11.10 -2.54
N THR A 14 -4.92 11.97 -1.65
CA THR A 14 -4.06 12.76 -0.78
C THR A 14 -4.15 12.28 0.66
N ILE A 15 -3.26 12.76 1.53
CA ILE A 15 -3.36 12.57 2.98
C ILE A 15 -4.72 13.05 3.51
N ASP A 16 -5.18 14.22 3.05
CA ASP A 16 -6.50 14.75 3.42
C ASP A 16 -7.65 13.84 2.99
N THR A 17 -7.54 13.22 1.80
CA THR A 17 -8.53 12.23 1.32
C THR A 17 -8.58 11.02 2.26
N ILE A 18 -7.43 10.51 2.69
CA ILE A 18 -7.34 9.37 3.62
C ILE A 18 -7.94 9.75 4.98
N LYS A 19 -7.64 10.94 5.48
CA LYS A 19 -8.18 11.48 6.73
C LYS A 19 -9.71 11.56 6.69
N GLU A 20 -10.27 12.17 5.65
CA GLU A 20 -11.72 12.27 5.48
C GLU A 20 -12.39 10.89 5.41
N LEU A 21 -11.81 9.94 4.67
CA LEU A 21 -12.35 8.58 4.57
C LEU A 21 -12.32 7.83 5.91
N LYS A 22 -11.26 8.04 6.71
CA LYS A 22 -11.13 7.44 8.04
C LYS A 22 -12.17 8.00 9.02
N ASP A 23 -12.42 9.30 8.96
CA ASP A 23 -13.45 9.96 9.79
C ASP A 23 -14.87 9.53 9.39
N ARG A 24 -15.12 9.28 8.10
CA ARG A 24 -16.45 8.94 7.58
C ARG A 24 -16.77 7.45 7.63
N SER A 25 -15.78 6.56 7.73
CA SER A 25 -15.99 5.13 7.62
C SER A 25 -15.15 4.33 8.62
N PRO A 26 -15.77 3.70 9.63
CA PRO A 26 -15.05 2.85 10.59
C PRO A 26 -14.46 1.59 9.94
N ASN A 27 -14.93 1.23 8.74
CA ASN A 27 -14.44 0.08 7.98
C ASN A 27 -13.29 0.44 7.01
N PHE A 28 -12.87 1.70 6.98
CA PHE A 28 -11.76 2.14 6.15
C PHE A 28 -10.41 1.83 6.81
N VAL A 29 -9.78 0.76 6.35
CA VAL A 29 -8.61 0.16 7.02
C VAL A 29 -7.25 0.42 6.35
N GLY A 30 -7.22 1.00 5.15
CA GLY A 30 -5.98 0.97 4.38
C GLY A 30 -6.10 1.33 2.90
N MET A 31 -5.01 1.11 2.17
CA MET A 31 -4.93 1.26 0.72
C MET A 31 -4.11 0.17 0.03
N LYS A 32 -4.41 -0.05 -1.25
CA LYS A 32 -3.49 -0.64 -2.23
C LYS A 32 -2.74 0.50 -2.92
N HIS A 33 -1.41 0.50 -2.86
CA HIS A 33 -0.56 1.53 -3.49
C HIS A 33 0.00 1.03 -4.82
N ALA A 34 -0.17 1.76 -5.93
CA ALA A 34 0.43 1.38 -7.21
C ALA A 34 0.94 2.61 -7.98
N VAL A 35 1.75 3.41 -7.30
CA VAL A 35 2.40 4.61 -7.82
C VAL A 35 3.87 4.59 -7.40
N ASN A 36 4.76 5.14 -8.21
CA ASN A 36 6.16 5.29 -7.83
C ASN A 36 6.34 6.48 -6.87
N ASP A 37 5.79 6.37 -5.66
CA ASP A 37 5.82 7.42 -4.64
C ASP A 37 5.98 6.82 -3.23
N LEU A 38 7.21 6.45 -2.87
CA LEU A 38 7.54 5.94 -1.55
C LEU A 38 7.38 7.02 -0.45
N GLY A 39 7.51 8.29 -0.82
CA GLY A 39 7.36 9.43 0.08
C GLY A 39 5.93 9.51 0.63
N PHE A 40 4.94 9.41 -0.27
CA PHE A 40 3.54 9.34 0.11
C PHE A 40 3.22 8.18 1.05
N VAL A 41 3.77 6.99 0.79
CA VAL A 41 3.57 5.83 1.67
C VAL A 41 4.18 6.07 3.05
N SER A 42 5.39 6.64 3.10
CA SER A 42 6.07 6.98 4.36
C SER A 42 5.26 7.97 5.19
N GLU A 43 4.71 9.02 4.54
CA GLU A 43 3.84 10.00 5.18
C GLU A 43 2.53 9.37 5.68
N CYS A 44 1.89 8.51 4.89
CA CYS A 44 0.68 7.81 5.30
C CYS A 44 0.90 6.95 6.54
N LEU A 45 2.00 6.20 6.59
CA LEU A 45 2.31 5.31 7.71
C LEU A 45 2.66 6.10 8.98
N ALA A 46 3.27 7.28 8.84
CA ALA A 46 3.55 8.18 9.95
C ALA A 46 2.28 8.85 10.50
N GLU A 47 1.41 9.36 9.62
CA GLU A 47 0.20 10.10 10.01
C GLU A 47 -0.92 9.18 10.52
N PHE A 48 -1.03 7.96 9.96
CA PHE A 48 -2.15 7.07 10.24
C PHE A 48 -1.70 5.74 10.88
N PRO A 49 -1.59 5.69 12.22
CA PRO A 49 -1.35 4.44 12.93
C PRO A 49 -2.36 3.36 12.53
N ASN A 50 -1.87 2.14 12.33
CA ASN A 50 -2.62 0.95 11.89
C ASN A 50 -3.19 1.01 10.47
N PHE A 51 -2.82 1.99 9.64
CA PHE A 51 -3.24 2.05 8.25
C PHE A 51 -2.53 0.97 7.42
N LYS A 52 -3.30 0.08 6.81
CA LYS A 52 -2.77 -1.07 6.08
C LYS A 52 -2.43 -0.70 4.64
N VAL A 53 -1.15 -0.66 4.31
CA VAL A 53 -0.68 -0.45 2.94
C VAL A 53 -0.36 -1.81 2.30
N PHE A 54 -0.94 -2.08 1.13
CA PHE A 54 -0.64 -3.24 0.29
C PHE A 54 0.06 -2.79 -0.99
N VAL A 55 1.23 -3.37 -1.27
CA VAL A 55 2.06 -2.96 -2.41
C VAL A 55 1.52 -3.54 -3.71
N GLY A 56 1.17 -2.68 -4.64
CA GLY A 56 0.62 -3.03 -5.95
C GLY A 56 1.60 -2.86 -7.12
N LEU A 57 2.68 -2.10 -6.94
CA LEU A 57 3.74 -1.90 -7.94
C LEU A 57 4.95 -2.79 -7.62
N GLU A 58 5.34 -3.64 -8.56
CA GLU A 58 6.36 -4.67 -8.35
C GLU A 58 7.71 -4.09 -7.88
N GLU A 59 8.15 -2.99 -8.49
CA GLU A 59 9.42 -2.31 -8.22
C GLU A 59 9.53 -1.79 -6.77
N LEU A 60 8.38 -1.53 -6.13
CA LEU A 60 8.32 -1.04 -4.75
C LEU A 60 8.02 -2.13 -3.72
N SER A 61 7.92 -3.40 -4.13
CA SER A 61 7.59 -4.51 -3.23
C SER A 61 8.49 -4.56 -1.98
N PHE A 62 9.81 -4.56 -2.17
CA PHE A 62 10.74 -4.56 -1.03
C PHE A 62 10.79 -3.21 -0.28
N PRO A 63 10.96 -2.04 -0.96
CA PRO A 63 10.99 -0.76 -0.28
C PRO A 63 9.76 -0.46 0.59
N GLU A 64 8.55 -0.70 0.09
CA GLU A 64 7.33 -0.45 0.86
C GLU A 64 7.17 -1.41 2.03
N LEU A 65 7.48 -2.71 1.84
CA LEU A 65 7.49 -3.69 2.94
C LEU A 65 8.49 -3.27 4.03
N ALA A 66 9.68 -2.80 3.65
CA ALA A 66 10.73 -2.39 4.58
C ALA A 66 10.35 -1.19 5.46
N ILE A 67 9.43 -0.33 5.02
CA ILE A 67 8.95 0.84 5.79
C ILE A 67 7.63 0.59 6.52
N GLY A 68 7.06 -0.62 6.43
CA GLY A 68 5.87 -1.01 7.20
C GLY A 68 4.61 -1.28 6.38
N ALA A 69 4.68 -1.40 5.05
CA ALA A 69 3.59 -2.01 4.30
C ALA A 69 3.36 -3.45 4.76
N VAL A 70 2.11 -3.90 4.75
CA VAL A 70 1.69 -5.14 5.44
C VAL A 70 1.51 -6.33 4.51
N GLY A 71 1.81 -6.16 3.21
CA GLY A 71 1.73 -7.25 2.24
C GLY A 71 1.72 -6.77 0.79
N LEU A 72 1.61 -7.73 -0.12
CA LEU A 72 1.71 -7.53 -1.55
C LEU A 72 0.38 -7.86 -2.24
N MET A 73 -0.02 -7.05 -3.22
CA MET A 73 -1.17 -7.28 -4.11
C MET A 73 -0.82 -6.86 -5.54
N ASN A 74 0.22 -7.49 -6.11
CA ASN A 74 0.75 -7.19 -7.44
C ASN A 74 0.49 -8.34 -8.43
N ALA A 75 0.76 -8.13 -9.72
CA ALA A 75 0.39 -9.08 -10.77
C ALA A 75 1.26 -10.34 -10.77
N VAL A 76 2.53 -10.20 -10.36
CA VAL A 76 3.53 -11.28 -10.28
C VAL A 76 3.08 -12.42 -9.37
N GLY A 77 2.18 -12.18 -8.41
CA GLY A 77 1.62 -13.22 -7.56
C GLY A 77 0.91 -14.36 -8.31
N ASN A 78 0.42 -14.09 -9.52
CA ASN A 78 -0.15 -15.14 -10.38
C ASN A 78 0.92 -16.11 -10.93
N LEU A 79 2.16 -15.65 -11.09
CA LEU A 79 3.24 -16.42 -11.69
C LEU A 79 4.22 -16.98 -10.65
N ARG A 80 4.57 -16.18 -9.64
CA ARG A 80 5.59 -16.51 -8.62
C ARG A 80 5.05 -16.33 -7.18
N PRO A 81 3.92 -16.95 -6.82
CA PRO A 81 3.29 -16.73 -5.51
C PRO A 81 4.21 -17.05 -4.33
N LYS A 82 5.00 -18.13 -4.42
CA LYS A 82 5.94 -18.53 -3.36
C LYS A 82 6.99 -17.45 -3.08
N ILE A 83 7.56 -16.82 -4.12
CA ILE A 83 8.58 -15.78 -3.93
C ILE A 83 8.00 -14.58 -3.19
N LEU A 84 6.81 -14.14 -3.59
CA LEU A 84 6.18 -12.99 -2.95
C LEU A 84 5.75 -13.30 -1.52
N ALA A 85 5.26 -14.51 -1.26
CA ALA A 85 4.92 -14.96 0.09
C ALA A 85 6.18 -15.00 0.99
N ASP A 86 7.27 -15.61 0.50
CA ASP A 86 8.53 -15.68 1.23
C ASP A 86 9.09 -14.26 1.52
N MET A 87 9.06 -13.36 0.52
CA MET A 87 9.47 -11.95 0.70
C MET A 87 8.62 -11.23 1.76
N SER A 88 7.29 -11.33 1.67
CA SER A 88 6.39 -10.68 2.62
C SER A 88 6.57 -11.21 4.03
N GLN A 89 6.79 -12.51 4.21
CA GLN A 89 7.00 -13.11 5.53
C GLN A 89 8.35 -12.69 6.13
N SER A 90 9.40 -12.63 5.32
CA SER A 90 10.72 -12.17 5.78
C SER A 90 10.74 -10.69 6.19
N SER A 91 9.89 -9.85 5.59
CA SER A 91 9.81 -8.42 5.91
C SER A 91 8.94 -8.09 7.12
N LEU A 92 8.12 -9.04 7.61
CA LEU A 92 7.20 -8.84 8.75
C LEU A 92 7.76 -9.40 10.07
N GLY A 93 9.08 -9.64 10.14
CA GLY A 93 9.79 -10.18 11.31
C GLY A 93 10.10 -9.15 12.38
#